data_AF-A0A928VSG2-F1
#
_entry.id   AF-A0A928VSG2-F1
#
_cell.length_a   1.000
_cell.length_b   1.000
_cell.length_c   1.000
_cell.angle_alpha   90.00
_cell.angle_beta   90.00
_cell.angle_gamma   90.00
#
_symmetry.space_group_name_H-M   'P 1'
#
loop_
_entity.id
_entity.type
_entity.pdbx_description
1 polymer ?
#
loop_
_entity_poly.entity_id
_entity_poly.type
_entity_poly.pdbx_seq_one_letter_code
_entity_poly.pdbx_strand_id
1 'polypeptide(L)' 'MVAVPRIRRILVLAANPVDTPRMRLDQEAKEIRESLKRSAQREDFEVVVQGATSTEDLRRALLEHEPHVLHFSGHG' A
#
# COMPACT_ATOMS: atom_id res chain seq x y z
N MET A 1 -5.98 -31.11 7.42
CA MET A 1 -5.11 -29.92 7.62
C MET A 1 -5.58 -28.87 6.63
N VAL A 2 -6.33 -27.86 7.06
CA VAL A 2 -6.79 -26.78 6.17
C VAL A 2 -5.61 -25.84 5.99
N ALA A 3 -5.18 -25.61 4.75
CA ALA A 3 -4.18 -24.58 4.47
C ALA A 3 -4.79 -23.24 4.91
N VAL A 4 -4.20 -22.60 5.93
CA VAL A 4 -4.58 -21.23 6.29
C VAL A 4 -4.10 -20.36 5.12
N PRO A 5 -5.00 -19.67 4.39
CA PRO A 5 -4.56 -18.78 3.33
C PRO A 5 -3.65 -17.71 3.95
N ARG A 6 -2.38 -17.69 3.53
CA ARG A 6 -1.45 -16.63 3.92
C ARG A 6 -1.78 -15.41 3.08
N ILE A 7 -2.69 -14.59 3.58
CA ILE A 7 -2.97 -13.28 2.98
C ILE A 7 -1.64 -12.50 2.94
N ARG A 8 -1.17 -12.17 1.74
CA ARG A 8 0.04 -11.40 1.52
C ARG A 8 -0.31 -9.93 1.57
N ARG A 9 0.24 -9.24 2.55
CA ARG A 9 0.00 -7.81 2.73
C ARG A 9 0.94 -6.99 1.86
N ILE A 10 0.39 -6.10 1.05
CA ILE A 10 1.11 -5.14 0.21
C ILE A 10 0.93 -3.76 0.84
N LEU A 11 2.03 -3.14 1.25
CA LEU A 11 2.02 -1.77 1.73
C LEU A 11 2.46 -0.85 0.59
N VAL A 12 1.60 0.07 0.21
CA VAL A 12 1.88 1.13 -0.75
C VAL A 12 2.15 2.40 0.03
N LEU A 13 3.40 2.84 0.04
CA LEU A 13 3.83 4.09 0.62
C LEU A 13 4.07 5.10 -0.46
N ALA A 14 3.37 6.22 -0.36
CA ALA A 14 3.54 7.27 -1.33
C ALA A 14 4.11 8.51 -0.63
N ALA A 15 5.28 8.95 -1.09
CA ALA A 15 5.93 10.15 -0.58
C ALA A 15 5.22 11.35 -1.18
N ASN A 16 4.32 11.93 -0.40
CA ASN A 16 3.55 13.11 -0.77
C ASN A 16 4.18 14.33 -0.11
N PRO A 17 5.17 15.01 -0.73
CA PRO A 17 5.64 16.29 -0.21
C PRO A 17 4.45 17.25 -0.14
N VAL A 18 4.45 18.13 0.87
CA VAL A 18 3.31 19.00 1.22
C VAL A 18 2.81 19.85 0.04
N ASP A 19 3.67 20.08 -0.96
CA ASP A 19 3.41 20.82 -2.20
C ASP A 19 2.75 20.01 -3.33
N THR A 20 2.54 18.69 -3.19
CA THR A 20 1.92 17.88 -4.25
C THR A 20 0.43 17.61 -3.94
N PRO A 21 -0.48 17.78 -4.91
CA PRO A 21 -1.92 17.65 -4.66
C PRO A 21 -2.27 16.23 -4.20
N ARG A 22 -2.77 16.12 -2.96
CA ARG A 22 -3.30 14.89 -2.31
C ARG A 22 -4.18 14.02 -3.22
N MET A 23 -4.88 14.63 -4.17
CA MET A 23 -5.73 13.93 -5.15
C MET A 23 -5.00 12.85 -5.95
N ARG A 24 -3.68 12.97 -6.22
CA ARG A 24 -2.96 11.96 -7.01
C ARG A 24 -2.75 10.65 -6.23
N LEU A 25 -2.47 10.76 -4.93
CA LEU A 25 -2.28 9.62 -4.03
C LEU A 25 -3.57 8.81 -3.87
N ASP A 26 -4.67 9.51 -3.60
CA ASP A 26 -5.98 8.89 -3.44
C ASP A 26 -6.44 8.22 -4.74
N GLN A 27 -6.11 8.80 -5.89
CA GLN A 27 -6.41 8.25 -7.19
C GLN A 27 -5.59 6.98 -7.48
N GLU A 28 -4.27 6.98 -7.27
CA GLU A 28 -3.43 5.78 -7.39
C GLU A 28 -3.90 4.69 -6.43
N ALA A 29 -4.18 5.03 -5.17
CA ALA A 29 -4.69 4.11 -4.16
C ALA A 29 -6.03 3.50 -4.58
N LYS A 30 -6.90 4.28 -5.22
CA LYS A 30 -8.17 3.83 -5.76
C LYS A 30 -7.96 2.91 -6.96
N GLU A 31 -7.07 3.25 -7.88
CA GLU A 31 -6.75 2.43 -9.06
C GLU A 31 -6.13 1.08 -8.68
N ILE A 32 -5.23 1.06 -7.70
CA ILE A 32 -4.64 -0.17 -7.15
C ILE A 32 -5.74 -1.03 -6.52
N ARG A 33 -6.58 -0.45 -5.65
CA ARG A 33 -7.71 -1.17 -5.01
C ARG A 33 -8.69 -1.73 -6.04
N GLU A 34 -9.04 -0.95 -7.04
CA GLU A 34 -9.97 -1.38 -8.10
C GLU A 34 -9.35 -2.46 -9.00
N SER A 35 -8.05 -2.40 -9.28
CA SER A 35 -7.34 -3.43 -10.05
C SER A 35 -7.20 -4.74 -9.28
N LEU A 36 -7.01 -4.68 -7.96
CA LEU A 36 -7.02 -5.84 -7.07
C LEU A 36 -8.40 -6.47 -6.96
N LYS A 37 -9.46 -5.66 -6.83
CA LYS A 37 -10.84 -6.15 -6.83
C LYS A 37 -11.18 -6.92 -8.11
N ARG A 38 -10.63 -6.50 -9.25
CA ARG A 38 -10.79 -7.18 -10.55
C ARG A 38 -9.88 -8.39 -10.73
N SER A 39 -8.87 -8.56 -9.88
CA SER A 39 -7.95 -9.70 -9.96
C SER A 39 -8.55 -10.94 -9.30
N ALA A 40 -8.34 -12.10 -9.92
CA ALA A 40 -8.87 -13.39 -9.46
C ALA A 40 -8.32 -13.81 -8.08
N GLN A 41 -7.22 -13.22 -7.61
CA GLN A 41 -6.55 -13.53 -6.34
C GLN A 41 -6.80 -12.46 -5.26
N ARG A 42 -7.89 -11.68 -5.34
CA ARG A 42 -8.19 -10.62 -4.37
C ARG A 42 -8.21 -11.09 -2.90
N GLU A 43 -8.43 -12.38 -2.69
CA GLU A 43 -8.58 -13.00 -1.36
C GLU A 43 -7.21 -13.41 -0.78
N ASP A 44 -6.17 -13.45 -1.62
CA ASP A 44 -4.78 -13.72 -1.26
C ASP A 44 -3.98 -12.46 -0.92
N PHE A 45 -4.51 -11.26 -1.17
CA PHE A 45 -3.78 -10.01 -0.99
C PHE A 45 -4.58 -8.96 -0.20
N GLU A 46 -3.93 -8.39 0.81
CA GLU A 46 -4.43 -7.24 1.54
C GLU A 46 -3.59 -6.02 1.18
N VAL A 47 -4.22 -4.94 0.70
CA VAL A 47 -3.47 -3.76 0.25
C VAL A 47 -3.76 -2.57 1.13
N VAL A 48 -2.70 -2.10 1.78
CA VAL A 48 -2.70 -0.95 2.67
C VAL A 48 -2.01 0.20 1.94
N VAL A 49 -2.68 1.33 1.83
CA VAL A 49 -2.11 2.54 1.21
C VAL A 49 -1.95 3.59 2.29
N GLN A 50 -0.73 4.09 2.48
CA GLN A 50 -0.41 5.08 3.50
C GLN A 50 0.48 6.17 2.90
N GLY A 51 0.18 7.43 3.24
CA GLY A 51 1.06 8.54 2.87
C GLY A 51 2.26 8.56 3.81
N ALA A 52 3.47 8.60 3.25
CA ALA A 52 4.70 8.77 4.03
C ALA A 52 5.28 10.16 3.74
N THR A 53 5.07 11.12 4.63
CA THR A 53 5.68 12.46 4.49
C THR A 53 7.12 12.48 5.03
N SER A 54 7.54 11.43 5.72
CA SER A 54 8.89 11.28 6.27
C SER A 54 9.33 9.82 6.38
N THR A 55 10.64 9.60 6.54
CA THR A 55 11.24 8.27 6.76
C THR A 55 10.76 7.59 8.05
N GLU A 56 10.40 8.38 9.06
CA GLU A 56 9.80 7.88 10.30
C GLU A 56 8.40 7.26 10.07
N ASP A 57 7.59 7.87 9.19
CA ASP A 57 6.28 7.31 8.82
C ASP A 57 6.45 5.98 8.08
N LEU A 58 7.42 5.90 7.16
CA LEU A 58 7.79 4.65 6.48
C LEU A 58 8.17 3.57 7.49
N ARG A 59 9.02 3.89 8.47
CA ARG A 59 9.44 2.92 9.49
C ARG A 59 8.27 2.46 10.36
N ARG A 60 7.39 3.38 10.76
CA ARG A 60 6.17 3.06 11.52
C ARG A 60 5.24 2.17 10.71
N ALA A 61 5.00 2.50 9.45
CA ALA A 61 4.15 1.75 8.53
C ALA A 61 4.61 0.30 8.33
N LEU A 62 5.93 0.10 8.19
CA LEU A 62 6.53 -1.22 8.06
C LEU A 62 6.33 -2.07 9.31
N LEU A 63 6.49 -1.48 10.50
CA LEU A 63 6.31 -2.16 11.78
C LEU A 63 4.85 -2.43 12.10
N GLU A 64 3.94 -1.52 11.73
CA GLU A 64 2.50 -1.66 12.01
C GLU A 64 1.82 -2.69 11.10
N HIS A 65 2.21 -2.72 9.82
CA HIS A 65 1.55 -3.57 8.84
C HIS A 65 2.30 -4.87 8.55
N GLU A 66 3.59 -4.96 8.86
CA GLU A 66 4.46 -6.10 8.54
C GLU A 66 4.22 -6.63 7.11
N PRO A 67 4.34 -5.76 6.08
CA PRO A 67 3.99 -6.13 4.72
C PRO A 67 4.97 -7.14 4.14
N HIS A 68 4.44 -7.98 3.26
CA HIS A 68 5.24 -8.91 2.46
C HIS A 68 5.82 -8.23 1.23
N VAL A 69 5.15 -7.18 0.74
CA VAL A 69 5.58 -6.38 -0.41
C VAL A 69 5.44 -4.91 -0.04
N LEU A 70 6.52 -4.14 -0.21
CA LEU A 70 6.50 -2.69 -0.08
C LEU A 70 6.57 -2.07 -1.48
N HIS A 71 5.60 -1.23 -1.83
CA HIS A 71 5.61 -0.38 -3.01
C HIS A 71 5.85 1.06 -2.56
N PHE A 72 6.90 1.71 -3.05
CA PHE A 72 7.20 3.11 -2.72
C PHE A 72 7.00 3.99 -3.95
N SER A 73 6.08 4.94 -3.87
CA SER A 73 5.83 5.96 -4.89
C SER A 73 6.25 7.33 -4.38
N GLY A 74 7.50 7.70 -4.61
CA GLY A 74 8.00 9.06 -4.42
C GLY A 74 8.39 9.66 -5.75
N HIS A 75 7.85 10.82 -6.09
CA HIS A 75 8.49 11.69 -7.08
C HIS A 75 9.76 12.23 -6.41
N GLY A 76 10.92 11.76 -6.88
CA GLY A 76 12.20 12.39 -6.57
C GLY A 76 12.35 13.72 -7.28
#